data_AF-A0A0N8GHJ3-F1
#
_entry.id   AF-A0A0N8GHJ3-F1
#
_cell.length_a   1.000
_cell.length_b   1.000
_cell.length_c   1.000
_cell.angle_alpha   90.00
_cell.angle_beta   90.00
_cell.angle_gamma   90.00
#
_symmetry.space_group_name_H-M   'P 1'
#
loop_
_entity.id
_entity.type
_entity.pdbx_description
1 polymer ?
#
loop_
_entity_poly.entity_id
_entity_poly.type
_entity_poly.pdbx_seq_one_letter_code
_entity_poly.pdbx_strand_id
1 'polypeptide(L)'
;MSNIFRSNILKSQKRSFSEGTALFEEDTWFFFEIDAEEESELEFYLNHELKVYRDGEWLSGVLLEDGIIVTPYERIRIENGDRIQIKKNILYSLENLLEEISDDAFHQFTTALNNLGYSIYDSIFCHNHLVFLGNQKIKEGVNFITFDNGVEVCAVQHHFTYYKKKRDRFEFTLSTGRRIVIESFNI
;
A
#
# COMPACT_ATOMS: atom_id res chain seq x y z
N MET A 1 18.28 12.32 -2.31
CA MET A 1 17.16 13.02 -1.64
C MET A 1 15.79 12.41 -1.94
N SER A 2 15.56 11.79 -3.12
CA SER A 2 14.27 11.17 -3.51
C SER A 2 13.75 10.08 -2.56
N ASN A 3 14.64 9.25 -2.02
CA ASN A 3 14.22 8.06 -1.26
C ASN A 3 13.60 8.37 0.11
N ILE A 4 14.10 9.41 0.81
CA ILE A 4 13.52 9.84 2.11
C ILE A 4 12.16 10.49 1.90
N PHE A 5 12.02 11.34 0.88
CA PHE A 5 10.75 12.01 0.56
C PHE A 5 9.64 10.99 0.27
N ARG A 6 9.89 10.05 -0.63
CA ARG A 6 8.94 8.98 -0.97
C ARG A 6 8.63 8.08 0.23
N SER A 7 9.65 7.69 0.99
CA SER A 7 9.48 6.90 2.21
C SER A 7 8.56 7.60 3.23
N ASN A 8 8.70 8.91 3.42
CA ASN A 8 7.83 9.67 4.32
C ASN A 8 6.37 9.70 3.83
N ILE A 9 6.14 9.81 2.53
CA ILE A 9 4.78 9.77 1.95
C ILE A 9 4.16 8.38 2.15
N LEU A 10 4.92 7.30 1.92
CA LEU A 10 4.45 5.93 2.13
C LEU A 10 4.15 5.64 3.61
N LYS A 11 5.01 6.09 4.53
CA LYS A 11 4.83 5.89 5.98
C LYS A 11 3.64 6.68 6.55
N SER A 12 3.32 7.84 5.98
CA SER A 12 2.24 8.72 6.44
C SER A 12 0.85 8.38 5.87
N GLN A 13 0.75 7.33 5.05
CA GLN A 13 -0.51 6.87 4.49
C GLN A 13 -1.48 6.40 5.61
N LYS A 14 -2.65 7.06 5.72
CA LYS A 14 -3.64 6.80 6.77
C LYS A 14 -4.16 5.35 6.78
N ARG A 15 -4.31 4.73 5.61
CA ARG A 15 -4.89 3.39 5.43
C ARG A 15 -3.83 2.30 5.23
N SER A 16 -2.64 2.52 5.77
CA SER A 16 -1.49 1.62 5.57
C SER A 16 -1.43 0.44 6.53
N PHE A 17 -2.38 0.33 7.44
CA PHE A 17 -2.54 -0.79 8.36
C PHE A 17 -3.97 -1.34 8.28
N SER A 18 -4.11 -2.65 8.39
CA SER A 18 -5.36 -3.33 8.76
C SER A 18 -5.42 -3.42 10.27
N GLU A 19 -6.61 -3.28 10.85
CA GLU A 19 -6.81 -3.34 12.30
C GLU A 19 -7.78 -4.46 12.66
N GLY A 20 -7.51 -5.13 13.77
CA GLY A 20 -8.33 -6.25 14.22
C GLY A 20 -7.90 -6.81 15.56
N THR A 21 -8.38 -8.01 15.84
CA THR A 21 -8.10 -8.74 17.09
C THR A 21 -7.34 -10.02 16.78
N ALA A 22 -6.31 -10.31 17.57
CA ALA A 22 -5.59 -11.57 17.54
C ALA A 22 -6.24 -12.56 18.52
N LEU A 23 -6.65 -13.74 18.04
CA LEU A 23 -7.17 -14.81 18.88
C LEU A 23 -6.32 -16.08 18.73
N PHE A 24 -6.22 -16.86 19.80
CA PHE A 24 -5.52 -18.14 19.81
C PHE A 24 -6.52 -19.28 19.97
N GLU A 25 -6.67 -20.10 18.92
CA GLU A 25 -7.62 -21.22 18.84
C GLU A 25 -6.94 -22.42 18.18
N GLU A 26 -7.17 -23.63 18.71
CA GLU A 26 -6.62 -24.88 18.16
C GLU A 26 -5.12 -24.82 17.82
N ASP A 27 -4.32 -24.32 18.77
CA ASP A 27 -2.87 -24.11 18.65
C ASP A 27 -2.42 -23.15 17.53
N THR A 28 -3.35 -22.35 16.99
CA THR A 28 -3.12 -21.42 15.89
C THR A 28 -3.52 -19.99 16.27
N TRP A 29 -2.73 -19.02 15.80
CA TRP A 29 -3.07 -17.61 15.93
C TRP A 29 -3.85 -17.13 14.71
N PHE A 30 -5.00 -16.50 14.97
CA PHE A 30 -5.86 -15.91 13.94
C PHE A 30 -5.97 -14.41 14.13
N PHE A 31 -6.06 -13.69 13.01
CA PHE A 31 -6.32 -12.26 12.91
C PHE A 31 -7.72 -12.04 12.34
N PHE A 32 -8.57 -11.43 13.17
CA PHE A 32 -9.92 -11.03 12.83
C PHE A 32 -9.91 -9.53 12.51
N GLU A 33 -9.78 -9.18 11.23
CA GLU A 33 -9.81 -7.79 10.75
C GLU A 33 -11.23 -7.21 10.88
N ILE A 34 -11.34 -5.96 11.36
CA ILE A 34 -12.63 -5.31 11.68
C ILE A 34 -13.60 -5.28 10.48
N ASP A 35 -13.07 -5.09 9.28
CA ASP A 35 -13.86 -4.90 8.05
C ASP A 35 -13.77 -6.11 7.10
N ALA A 36 -13.22 -7.24 7.55
CA ALA A 36 -13.12 -8.46 6.75
C ALA A 36 -14.26 -9.44 7.07
N GLU A 37 -14.70 -10.20 6.06
CA GLU A 37 -15.72 -11.25 6.23
C GLU A 37 -15.13 -12.55 6.79
N GLU A 38 -13.83 -12.77 6.60
CA GLU A 38 -13.11 -13.99 6.96
C GLU A 38 -11.88 -13.64 7.81
N GLU A 39 -11.58 -14.50 8.78
CA GLU A 39 -10.32 -14.47 9.53
C GLU A 39 -9.15 -14.97 8.68
N SER A 40 -7.95 -14.54 9.09
CA SER A 40 -6.70 -14.97 8.47
C SER A 40 -5.76 -15.52 9.52
N GLU A 41 -4.98 -16.55 9.19
CA GLU A 41 -3.93 -17.02 10.09
C GLU A 41 -2.83 -15.95 10.21
N LEU A 42 -2.36 -15.68 11.43
CA LEU A 42 -1.28 -14.73 11.68
C LEU A 42 0.03 -15.14 11.00
N GLU A 43 0.19 -16.42 10.68
CA GLU A 43 1.36 -16.95 9.96
C GLU A 43 1.51 -16.34 8.55
N PHE A 44 0.43 -15.93 7.90
CA PHE A 44 0.50 -15.22 6.61
C PHE A 44 1.22 -13.87 6.69
N TYR A 45 1.39 -13.33 7.90
CA TYR A 45 2.00 -12.02 8.15
C TYR A 45 3.38 -12.13 8.83
N LEU A 46 4.00 -13.31 8.83
CA LEU A 46 5.36 -13.45 9.34
C LEU A 46 6.31 -12.47 8.63
N ASN A 47 7.18 -11.83 9.42
CA ASN A 47 8.10 -10.77 9.01
C ASN A 47 7.44 -9.45 8.58
N HIS A 48 6.12 -9.30 8.72
CA HIS A 48 5.46 -8.03 8.52
C HIS A 48 5.63 -7.12 9.74
N GLU A 49 5.62 -5.80 9.48
CA GLU A 49 5.48 -4.81 10.53
C GLU A 49 4.07 -4.91 11.13
N LEU A 50 4.00 -4.99 12.46
CA LEU A 50 2.77 -5.09 13.23
C LEU A 50 2.86 -4.13 14.41
N LYS A 51 1.70 -3.62 14.85
CA LYS A 51 1.57 -2.90 16.12
C LYS A 51 0.61 -3.64 17.03
N VAL A 52 0.95 -3.73 18.31
CA VAL A 52 0.07 -4.26 19.36
C VAL A 52 -0.31 -3.12 20.30
N TYR A 53 -1.58 -3.07 20.70
CA TYR A 53 -2.07 -2.06 21.61
C TYR A 53 -1.91 -2.52 23.06
N ARG A 54 -1.06 -1.84 23.84
CA ARG A 54 -0.76 -2.16 25.24
C ARG A 54 -0.71 -0.88 26.07
N ASP A 55 -1.29 -0.92 27.26
CA ASP A 55 -1.24 0.18 28.25
C ASP A 55 -1.56 1.58 27.70
N GLY A 56 -2.46 1.64 26.71
CA GLY A 56 -2.88 2.90 26.09
C GLY A 56 -2.09 3.31 24.84
N GLU A 57 -1.04 2.59 24.46
CA GLU A 57 -0.13 2.93 23.37
C GLU A 57 -0.01 1.82 22.32
N TRP A 58 0.41 2.20 21.11
CA TRP A 58 0.72 1.25 20.03
C TRP A 58 2.21 0.94 20.00
N LEU A 59 2.57 -0.30 20.28
CA LEU A 59 3.95 -0.79 20.24
C LEU A 59 4.22 -1.44 18.89
N SER A 60 5.16 -0.87 18.12
CA SER A 60 5.50 -1.33 16.77
C SER A 60 6.66 -2.32 16.79
N GLY A 61 6.54 -3.40 16.03
CA GLY A 61 7.61 -4.37 15.82
C GLY A 61 7.39 -5.22 14.59
N VAL A 62 8.16 -6.30 14.47
CA VAL A 62 8.05 -7.27 13.38
C VAL A 62 7.52 -8.58 13.95
N LEU A 63 6.49 -9.15 13.31
CA LEU A 63 5.94 -10.43 13.71
C LEU A 63 6.89 -11.58 13.36
N LEU A 64 7.18 -12.43 14.33
CA LEU A 64 7.85 -13.71 14.21
C LEU A 64 6.88 -14.84 14.58
N GLU A 65 7.38 -16.07 14.53
CA GLU A 65 6.67 -17.29 14.93
C GLU A 65 6.12 -17.21 16.36
N ASP A 66 5.12 -18.06 16.64
CA ASP A 66 4.46 -18.20 17.94
C ASP A 66 3.83 -16.92 18.51
N GLY A 67 3.45 -15.98 17.63
CA GLY A 67 2.85 -14.71 18.04
C GLY A 67 3.85 -13.78 18.75
N ILE A 68 5.14 -13.88 18.45
CA ILE A 68 6.17 -13.02 19.04
C ILE A 68 6.40 -11.80 18.15
N ILE A 69 6.26 -10.61 18.72
CA ILE A 69 6.60 -9.34 18.08
C ILE A 69 7.98 -8.91 18.58
N VAL A 70 8.91 -8.64 17.67
CA VAL A 70 10.23 -8.11 18.02
C VAL A 70 10.27 -6.62 17.74
N THR A 71 10.55 -5.84 18.79
CA THR A 71 10.82 -4.41 18.70
C THR A 71 12.33 -4.16 18.77
N PRO A 72 12.82 -2.92 18.56
CA PRO A 72 14.23 -2.61 18.78
C PRO A 72 14.73 -2.81 20.22
N TYR A 73 13.82 -2.91 21.20
CA TYR A 73 14.15 -2.91 22.62
C TYR A 73 13.82 -4.24 23.32
N GLU A 74 12.81 -4.95 22.83
CA GLU A 74 12.28 -6.12 23.52
C GLU A 74 11.55 -7.10 22.58
N ARG A 75 11.15 -8.23 23.15
CA ARG A 75 10.24 -9.19 22.52
C ARG A 75 8.94 -9.21 23.29
N ILE A 76 7.84 -9.00 22.58
CA ILE A 76 6.49 -8.94 23.13
C ILE A 76 5.74 -10.17 22.60
N ARG A 77 5.05 -10.90 23.46
CA ARG A 77 4.16 -11.98 23.02
C ARG A 77 2.74 -11.42 22.86
N ILE A 78 2.10 -11.73 21.75
CA ILE A 78 0.67 -11.47 21.55
C ILE A 78 -0.11 -12.30 22.58
N GLU A 79 -1.12 -11.69 23.19
CA GLU A 79 -2.07 -12.34 24.07
C GLU A 79 -3.42 -12.51 23.39
N ASN A 80 -4.16 -13.53 23.81
CA ASN A 80 -5.48 -13.81 23.25
C ASN A 80 -6.42 -12.63 23.54
N GLY A 81 -6.99 -12.05 22.48
CA GLY A 81 -7.83 -10.85 22.54
C GLY A 81 -7.10 -9.54 22.31
N ASP A 82 -5.80 -9.56 22.00
CA ASP A 82 -5.04 -8.36 21.69
C ASP A 82 -5.59 -7.62 20.47
N ARG A 83 -5.70 -6.30 20.60
CA ARG A 83 -5.94 -5.42 19.45
C ARG A 83 -4.62 -5.19 18.74
N ILE A 84 -4.56 -5.53 17.46
CA ILE A 84 -3.37 -5.42 16.62
C ILE A 84 -3.65 -4.64 15.35
N GLN A 85 -2.60 -4.04 14.79
CA GLN A 85 -2.57 -3.43 13.48
C GLN A 85 -1.48 -4.06 12.63
N ILE A 86 -1.81 -4.65 11.49
CA ILE A 86 -0.84 -5.27 10.58
C ILE A 86 -0.58 -4.32 9.40
N LYS A 87 0.69 -4.05 9.10
CA LYS A 87 1.06 -3.21 7.96
C LYS A 87 0.65 -3.90 6.66
N LYS A 88 -0.12 -3.18 5.83
CA LYS A 88 -0.47 -3.64 4.49
C LYS A 88 0.77 -3.59 3.59
N ASN A 89 0.87 -4.54 2.66
CA ASN A 89 1.88 -4.51 1.60
C ASN A 89 1.35 -3.75 0.37
N ILE A 90 2.26 -3.15 -0.39
CA ILE A 90 1.93 -2.60 -1.69
C ILE A 90 2.12 -3.73 -2.71
N LEU A 91 1.24 -3.83 -3.71
CA LEU A 91 1.43 -4.80 -4.79
C LEU A 91 2.78 -4.56 -5.47
N TYR A 92 3.58 -5.62 -5.62
CA TYR A 92 4.91 -5.56 -6.21
C TYR A 92 4.93 -4.87 -7.59
N SER A 93 3.92 -5.10 -8.44
CA SER A 93 3.82 -4.43 -9.74
C SER A 93 3.62 -2.91 -9.62
N LEU A 94 2.91 -2.45 -8.59
CA LEU A 94 2.74 -1.03 -8.27
C LEU A 94 4.02 -0.46 -7.64
N GLU A 95 4.68 -1.18 -6.74
CA GLU A 95 5.98 -0.75 -6.17
C GLU A 95 6.99 -0.46 -7.28
N ASN A 96 7.18 -1.39 -8.22
CA ASN A 96 8.03 -1.20 -9.38
C ASN A 96 7.65 0.03 -10.21
N LEU A 97 6.34 0.31 -10.35
CA LEU A 97 5.89 1.50 -11.07
C LEU A 97 6.25 2.78 -10.32
N LEU A 98 6.03 2.80 -9.00
CA LEU A 98 6.28 3.96 -8.15
C LEU A 98 7.78 4.32 -8.07
N GLU A 99 8.67 3.34 -8.25
CA GLU A 99 10.12 3.54 -8.35
C GLU A 99 10.54 4.19 -9.68
N GLU A 100 9.84 3.89 -10.78
CA GLU A 100 10.21 4.33 -12.14
C GLU A 100 9.73 5.75 -12.50
N ILE A 101 8.59 6.16 -11.95
CA ILE A 101 8.02 7.50 -12.17
C ILE A 101 8.86 8.57 -11.48
N SER A 102 8.72 9.84 -11.90
CA SER A 102 9.42 10.95 -11.24
C SER A 102 8.89 11.23 -9.81
N ASP A 103 9.68 11.93 -8.98
CA ASP A 103 9.22 12.38 -7.65
C ASP A 103 7.96 13.26 -7.75
N ASP A 104 7.87 14.13 -8.75
CA ASP A 104 6.71 15.00 -9.00
C ASP A 104 5.47 14.19 -9.39
N ALA A 105 5.60 13.28 -10.36
CA ALA A 105 4.51 12.38 -10.76
C ALA A 105 4.04 11.51 -9.58
N PHE A 106 4.96 10.99 -8.78
CA PHE A 106 4.66 10.24 -7.56
C PHE A 106 3.87 11.09 -6.56
N HIS A 107 4.34 12.31 -6.30
CA HIS A 107 3.68 13.20 -5.34
C HIS A 107 2.28 13.61 -5.80
N GLN A 108 2.11 13.95 -7.08
CA GLN A 108 0.81 14.30 -7.66
C GLN A 108 -0.15 13.12 -7.64
N PHE A 109 0.32 11.92 -8.04
CA PHE A 109 -0.46 10.70 -8.02
C PHE A 109 -0.96 10.38 -6.60
N THR A 110 -0.05 10.35 -5.62
CA THR A 110 -0.39 10.06 -4.23
C THR A 110 -1.30 11.10 -3.60
N THR A 111 -1.07 12.38 -3.89
CA THR A 111 -1.93 13.47 -3.39
C THR A 111 -3.33 13.38 -3.97
N ALA A 112 -3.47 13.13 -5.27
CA ALA A 112 -4.78 12.96 -5.89
C ALA A 112 -5.53 11.74 -5.36
N LEU A 113 -4.82 10.61 -5.20
CA LEU A 113 -5.36 9.38 -4.63
C LEU A 113 -5.85 9.60 -3.18
N ASN A 114 -5.03 10.25 -2.34
CA ASN A 114 -5.38 10.59 -0.96
C ASN A 114 -6.58 11.54 -0.87
N ASN A 115 -6.67 12.54 -1.76
CA ASN A 115 -7.80 13.47 -1.82
C ASN A 115 -9.10 12.80 -2.25
N LEU A 116 -9.01 11.66 -2.95
CA LEU A 116 -10.14 10.82 -3.30
C LEU A 116 -10.53 9.83 -2.18
N GLY A 117 -9.79 9.78 -1.07
CA GLY A 117 -10.08 8.89 0.06
C GLY A 117 -9.44 7.50 -0.05
N TYR A 118 -8.45 7.34 -0.93
CA TYR A 118 -7.69 6.10 -1.11
C TYR A 118 -6.26 6.29 -0.64
N SER A 119 -5.58 5.19 -0.38
CA SER A 119 -4.14 5.10 -0.15
C SER A 119 -3.49 4.23 -1.21
N ILE A 120 -2.17 4.35 -1.40
CA ILE A 120 -1.41 3.38 -2.21
C ILE A 120 -1.65 1.93 -1.74
N TYR A 121 -1.86 1.74 -0.43
CA TYR A 121 -2.09 0.43 0.18
C TYR A 121 -3.47 -0.16 -0.09
N ASP A 122 -4.38 0.61 -0.72
CA ASP A 122 -5.70 0.13 -1.14
C ASP A 122 -5.67 -0.48 -2.57
N SER A 123 -4.47 -0.66 -3.16
CA SER A 123 -4.32 -1.24 -4.51
C SER A 123 -4.61 -2.74 -4.51
N ILE A 124 -5.61 -3.16 -5.27
CA ILE A 124 -6.01 -4.56 -5.42
C ILE A 124 -5.57 -5.17 -6.75
N PHE A 125 -5.20 -4.33 -7.73
CA PHE A 125 -4.67 -4.79 -9.01
C PHE A 125 -3.76 -3.74 -9.63
N CYS A 126 -2.64 -4.18 -10.22
CA CYS A 126 -1.79 -3.32 -11.03
C CYS A 126 -1.17 -4.10 -12.20
N HIS A 127 -1.53 -3.72 -13.43
CA HIS A 127 -0.81 -4.07 -14.64
C HIS A 127 0.17 -2.96 -15.00
N ASN A 128 1.44 -3.17 -14.67
CA ASN A 128 2.54 -2.30 -15.03
C ASN A 128 3.09 -2.70 -16.41
N HIS A 129 2.68 -2.00 -17.46
CA HIS A 129 3.17 -2.23 -18.82
C HIS A 129 4.62 -1.77 -19.01
N LEU A 130 5.04 -0.74 -18.28
CA LEU A 130 6.36 -0.12 -18.43
C LEU A 130 7.52 -1.12 -18.28
N VAL A 131 7.39 -2.13 -17.42
CA VAL A 131 8.43 -3.16 -17.18
C VAL A 131 8.74 -3.95 -18.45
N PHE A 132 7.75 -4.19 -19.31
CA PHE A 132 7.92 -4.99 -20.52
C PHE A 132 8.66 -4.25 -21.64
N LEU A 133 8.81 -2.92 -21.51
CA LEU A 133 9.48 -2.09 -22.50
C LEU A 133 11.02 -2.09 -22.33
N GLY A 134 11.54 -2.67 -21.25
CA GLY A 134 12.98 -2.91 -21.05
C GLY A 134 13.84 -1.68 -21.33
N ASN A 135 14.85 -1.82 -22.20
CA ASN A 135 15.76 -0.74 -22.61
C ASN A 135 15.38 -0.06 -23.93
N GLN A 136 14.11 -0.14 -24.33
CA GLN A 136 13.65 0.55 -25.53
C GLN A 136 13.92 2.05 -25.44
N LYS A 137 14.34 2.65 -26.57
CA LYS A 137 14.69 4.07 -26.68
C LYS A 137 13.49 4.99 -26.47
N ILE A 138 12.31 4.54 -26.88
CA ILE A 138 11.02 5.21 -26.67
C ILE A 138 10.17 4.22 -25.88
N LYS A 139 9.66 4.64 -24.73
CA LYS A 139 8.71 3.85 -23.94
C LYS A 139 7.39 4.59 -23.91
N GLU A 140 6.32 3.97 -24.37
CA GLU A 140 4.98 4.53 -24.29
C GLU A 140 3.96 3.44 -24.02
N GLY A 141 2.88 3.80 -23.34
CA GLY A 141 1.83 2.85 -23.02
C GLY A 141 0.95 3.33 -21.89
N VAL A 142 0.14 2.39 -21.39
CA VAL A 142 -0.81 2.64 -20.31
C VAL A 142 -0.67 1.54 -19.27
N ASN A 143 -0.52 1.92 -18.01
CA ASN A 143 -0.65 1.02 -16.88
C ASN A 143 -2.09 1.09 -16.35
N PHE A 144 -2.62 -0.04 -15.90
CA PHE A 144 -3.95 -0.13 -15.29
C PHE A 144 -3.80 -0.46 -13.81
N ILE A 145 -4.41 0.35 -12.94
CA ILE A 145 -4.35 0.17 -11.49
C ILE A 145 -5.78 0.24 -10.96
N THR A 146 -6.14 -0.63 -10.02
CA THR A 146 -7.44 -0.60 -9.36
C THR A 146 -7.24 -0.51 -7.86
N PHE A 147 -7.96 0.41 -7.23
CA PHE A 147 -7.98 0.64 -5.80
C PHE A 147 -9.37 0.35 -5.24
N ASP A 148 -9.41 -0.21 -4.04
CA ASP A 148 -10.63 -0.42 -3.26
C ASP A 148 -10.39 0.01 -1.82
N ASN A 149 -11.11 1.04 -1.38
CA ASN A 149 -11.01 1.55 0.00
C ASN A 149 -12.07 0.95 0.95
N GLY A 150 -12.81 -0.07 0.51
CA GLY A 150 -13.92 -0.70 1.23
C GLY A 150 -15.25 0.06 1.10
N VAL A 151 -15.26 1.21 0.43
CA VAL A 151 -16.48 2.02 0.20
C VAL A 151 -16.78 2.13 -1.29
N GLU A 152 -15.78 2.45 -2.09
CA GLU A 152 -15.89 2.56 -3.53
C GLU A 152 -14.63 2.06 -4.23
N VAL A 153 -14.80 1.59 -5.46
CA VAL A 153 -13.70 1.21 -6.34
C VAL A 153 -13.27 2.40 -7.19
N CYS A 154 -11.95 2.57 -7.35
CA CYS A 154 -11.34 3.53 -8.26
C CYS A 154 -10.41 2.83 -9.26
N ALA A 155 -10.66 3.05 -10.55
CA ALA A 155 -9.75 2.65 -11.62
C ALA A 155 -8.84 3.83 -12.00
N VAL A 156 -7.54 3.56 -12.12
CA VAL A 156 -6.54 4.52 -12.57
C VAL A 156 -5.87 4.01 -13.84
N GLN A 157 -5.87 4.83 -14.88
CA GLN A 157 -5.05 4.63 -16.06
C GLN A 157 -3.86 5.57 -16.02
N HIS A 158 -2.65 5.02 -15.96
CA HIS A 158 -1.42 5.80 -16.03
C HIS A 158 -0.86 5.73 -17.45
N HIS A 159 -1.12 6.77 -18.23
CA HIS A 159 -0.57 6.98 -19.57
C HIS A 159 0.83 7.57 -19.44
N PHE A 160 1.82 6.93 -20.06
CA PHE A 160 3.21 7.39 -20.00
C PHE A 160 3.84 7.50 -21.38
N THR A 161 4.76 8.45 -21.53
CA THR A 161 5.63 8.58 -22.70
C THR A 161 7.01 9.04 -22.26
N TYR A 162 7.99 8.15 -22.35
CA TYR A 162 9.38 8.40 -21.99
C TYR A 162 10.25 8.35 -23.25
N TYR A 163 10.66 9.54 -23.68
CA TYR A 163 11.62 9.70 -24.77
C TYR A 163 12.58 10.84 -24.44
N LYS A 164 12.43 12.01 -25.09
CA LYS A 164 13.20 13.22 -24.77
C LYS A 164 12.75 13.89 -23.47
N LYS A 165 11.47 13.74 -23.14
CA LYS A 165 10.86 14.19 -21.89
C LYS A 165 10.06 13.04 -21.30
N LYS A 166 9.96 13.01 -19.97
CA LYS A 166 9.07 12.08 -19.26
C LYS A 166 7.74 12.78 -19.03
N ARG A 167 6.67 12.16 -19.53
CA ARG A 167 5.29 12.59 -19.34
C ARG A 167 4.53 11.46 -18.67
N ASP A 168 3.86 11.80 -17.57
CA ASP A 168 3.04 10.89 -16.78
C ASP A 168 1.65 11.52 -16.62
N ARG A 169 0.61 10.85 -17.09
CA ARG A 169 -0.79 11.30 -16.99
C ARG A 169 -1.62 10.23 -16.33
N PHE A 170 -2.30 10.59 -15.25
CA PHE A 170 -3.15 9.69 -14.48
C PHE A 170 -4.62 10.08 -14.69
N GLU A 171 -5.42 9.15 -15.18
CA GLU A 171 -6.88 9.27 -15.24
C GLU A 171 -7.52 8.40 -14.17
N PHE A 172 -8.24 9.01 -13.25
CA PHE A 172 -9.01 8.36 -12.19
C PHE A 172 -10.47 8.28 -12.59
N THR A 173 -11.09 7.13 -12.41
CA THR A 173 -12.53 6.91 -12.57
C THR A 173 -13.05 6.16 -11.36
N LEU A 174 -13.96 6.78 -10.62
CA LEU A 174 -14.60 6.19 -9.45
C LEU A 174 -15.86 5.43 -9.90
N SER A 175 -16.25 4.41 -9.13
CA SER A 175 -17.51 3.67 -9.32
C SER A 175 -18.76 4.56 -9.28
N THR A 176 -18.67 5.74 -8.64
CA THR A 176 -19.71 6.79 -8.66
C THR A 176 -19.84 7.53 -10.00
N GLY A 177 -18.95 7.26 -10.97
CA GLY A 177 -18.88 7.95 -12.25
C GLY A 177 -18.06 9.24 -12.23
N ARG A 178 -17.56 9.67 -11.07
CA ARG A 178 -16.66 10.83 -10.96
C ARG A 178 -15.33 10.52 -11.65
N ARG A 179 -14.81 11.50 -12.41
CA ARG A 179 -13.54 11.39 -13.13
C ARG A 179 -12.61 12.55 -12.80
N ILE A 180 -11.32 12.25 -12.67
CA ILE A 180 -10.26 13.24 -12.46
C ILE A 180 -9.10 12.89 -13.39
N VAL A 181 -8.46 13.91 -13.96
CA VAL A 181 -7.24 13.74 -14.77
C VAL A 181 -6.18 14.66 -14.20
N ILE A 182 -4.99 14.13 -13.94
CA ILE A 182 -3.81 14.90 -13.57
C ILE A 182 -2.67 14.56 -14.53
N GLU A 183 -1.76 15.50 -14.69
CA GLU A 183 -0.66 15.35 -15.62
C GLU A 183 0.61 16.04 -15.11
N SER A 184 1.70 15.29 -15.12
CA SER A 184 3.03 15.73 -14.74
C SER A 184 3.95 15.79 -15.96
N PHE A 185 4.69 16.88 -16.08
CA PHE A 185 5.68 17.10 -17.13
C PHE A 185 7.04 17.34 -16.50
N ASN A 186 8.01 16.46 -16.77
CA ASN A 186 9.41 16.76 -16.50
C ASN A 186 10.04 17.36 -17.76
N ILE A 187 10.44 18.64 -17.66
CA ILE A 187 11.08 19.40 -18.74
C ILE A 187 12.55 19.02 -18.87
#